data_AF-E1ZUN3-F1
#
_entry.id   AF-E1ZUN3-F1
#
_cell.length_a   1.000
_cell.length_b   1.000
_cell.length_c   1.000
_cell.angle_alpha   90.00
_cell.angle_beta   90.00
_cell.angle_gamma   90.00
#
_symmetry.space_group_name_H-M   'P 1'
#
loop_
_entity.id
_entity.type
_entity.pdbx_description
1 polymer ?
#
loop_
_entity_poly.entity_id
_entity_poly.type
_entity_poly.pdbx_seq_one_letter_code
_entity_poly.pdbx_strand_id
1 'polypeptide(L)'
;MVALNQSQSVLITGESGAGKTESTKKMMKYLAALAGGTGMEDRVLQTNPILEAFGNAKTIHNNNSSRFGKLIGKCGGVRRLPIYFNRGHSICGALTHTYLLEKSRVAHQQAGERSYHIFYQ
;
A
#
# COMPACT_ATOMS: atom_id res chain seq x y z
N MET A 1 9.81 -11.69 -14.02
CA MET A 1 10.05 -10.43 -14.75
C MET A 1 11.07 -10.63 -15.88
N VAL A 2 12.29 -11.08 -15.58
CA VAL A 2 13.38 -11.22 -16.56
C VAL A 2 13.14 -12.32 -17.60
N ALA A 3 12.82 -13.54 -17.16
CA ALA A 3 12.65 -14.69 -18.08
C ALA A 3 11.52 -14.52 -19.11
N LEU A 4 10.42 -13.89 -18.71
CA LEU A 4 9.24 -13.67 -19.58
C LEU A 4 9.21 -12.28 -20.20
N ASN A 5 10.17 -11.41 -19.88
CA ASN A 5 10.19 -9.98 -20.22
C ASN A 5 8.82 -9.27 -20.04
N GLN A 6 8.12 -9.61 -18.94
CA GLN A 6 6.76 -9.17 -18.66
C GLN A 6 6.62 -8.60 -17.24
N SER A 7 5.75 -7.60 -17.13
CA SER A 7 5.33 -7.01 -15.85
C SER A 7 4.64 -8.04 -14.98
N GLN A 8 4.84 -7.97 -13.67
CA GLN A 8 4.23 -8.88 -12.69
C GLN A 8 3.36 -8.09 -11.72
N SER A 9 2.31 -8.72 -11.21
CA SER A 9 1.47 -8.19 -10.14
C SER A 9 1.39 -9.21 -9.00
N VAL A 10 1.30 -8.71 -7.78
CA VAL A 10 1.05 -9.51 -6.59
C VAL A 10 -0.18 -8.94 -5.90
N LEU A 11 -1.17 -9.81 -5.66
CA LEU A 11 -2.40 -9.46 -4.97
C LEU A 11 -2.34 -10.04 -3.55
N ILE A 12 -2.42 -9.16 -2.55
CA ILE A 12 -2.44 -9.55 -1.13
C ILE A 12 -3.84 -9.27 -0.59
N THR A 13 -4.62 -10.32 -0.37
CA THR A 13 -5.98 -10.25 0.19
C THR A 13 -6.01 -10.82 1.61
N GLY A 14 -7.15 -10.63 2.30
CA GLY A 14 -7.37 -11.12 3.65
C GLY A 14 -8.15 -10.13 4.49
N GLU A 15 -8.66 -10.59 5.63
CA GLU A 15 -9.40 -9.76 6.58
C GLU A 15 -8.52 -8.70 7.25
N SER A 16 -9.16 -7.73 7.90
CA SER A 16 -8.43 -6.68 8.62
C SER A 16 -7.66 -7.29 9.78
N GLY A 17 -6.34 -7.08 9.82
CA GLY A 17 -5.45 -7.71 10.81
C GLY A 17 -4.74 -8.98 10.34
N ALA A 18 -5.09 -9.55 9.17
CA ALA A 18 -4.47 -10.76 8.62
C ALA A 18 -2.99 -10.61 8.16
N GLY A 19 -2.35 -9.49 8.48
CA GLY A 19 -0.92 -9.27 8.14
C GLY A 19 -0.65 -8.76 6.73
N LYS A 20 -1.65 -8.29 5.97
CA LYS A 20 -1.47 -7.78 4.59
C LYS A 20 -0.35 -6.73 4.47
N THR A 21 -0.33 -5.75 5.37
CA THR A 21 0.67 -4.67 5.42
C THR A 21 2.07 -5.21 5.71
N GLU A 22 2.17 -6.16 6.65
CA GLU A 22 3.45 -6.81 7.00
C GLU A 22 3.99 -7.69 5.86
N SER A 23 3.12 -8.42 5.18
CA SER A 23 3.48 -9.18 3.97
C SER A 23 4.00 -8.26 2.86
N THR A 24 3.36 -7.10 2.68
CA THR A 24 3.80 -6.08 1.71
C THR A 24 5.18 -5.53 2.08
N LYS A 25 5.41 -5.22 3.37
CA LYS A 25 6.72 -4.77 3.87
C LYS A 25 7.82 -5.79 3.61
N LYS A 26 7.57 -7.07 3.93
CA LYS A 26 8.55 -8.16 3.71
C LYS A 26 8.85 -8.36 2.23
N MET A 27 7.83 -8.34 1.38
CA MET A 27 8.00 -8.45 -0.08
C MET A 27 8.86 -7.30 -0.63
N MET A 28 8.61 -6.06 -0.21
CA MET A 28 9.41 -4.89 -0.63
C MET A 28 10.88 -5.04 -0.23
N LYS A 29 11.16 -5.45 1.02
CA LYS A 29 12.53 -5.68 1.50
C LYS A 29 13.22 -6.79 0.71
N TYR A 30 12.51 -7.88 0.42
CA TYR A 30 13.05 -8.99 -0.38
C TYR A 30 13.41 -8.54 -1.80
N LEU A 31 12.52 -7.81 -2.47
CA LEU A 31 12.80 -7.26 -3.81
C LEU A 31 13.97 -6.28 -3.79
N ALA A 32 14.07 -5.42 -2.78
CA ALA A 32 15.18 -4.49 -2.63
C ALA A 32 16.52 -5.20 -2.42
N ALA A 33 16.55 -6.24 -1.58
CA ALA A 33 17.76 -7.04 -1.35
C ALA A 33 18.26 -7.71 -2.64
N LEU A 34 17.34 -8.24 -3.47
CA LEU A 34 17.70 -8.86 -4.76
C LEU A 34 18.11 -7.84 -5.83
N ALA A 35 17.58 -6.62 -5.77
CA ALA A 35 17.78 -5.58 -6.77
C ALA A 35 19.00 -4.67 -6.50
N GLY A 36 19.77 -4.95 -5.44
CA GLY A 36 20.95 -4.16 -5.06
C GLY A 36 20.63 -2.88 -4.28
N GLY A 37 19.65 -2.95 -3.37
CA GLY A 37 19.36 -2.00 -2.27
C GLY A 37 19.76 -0.55 -2.48
N THR A 38 18.81 0.31 -2.88
CA THR A 38 19.05 1.74 -3.10
C THR A 38 18.59 2.62 -1.94
N GLY A 39 18.02 2.04 -0.87
CA GLY A 39 17.37 2.76 0.23
C GLY A 39 16.03 3.40 -0.15
N MET A 40 15.58 3.23 -1.41
CA MET A 40 14.28 3.72 -1.87
C MET A 40 13.12 2.94 -1.23
N GLU A 41 13.33 1.67 -0.93
CA GLU A 41 12.39 0.81 -0.23
C GLU A 41 11.95 1.42 1.11
N ASP A 42 12.89 1.94 1.90
CA ASP A 42 12.59 2.54 3.20
C ASP A 42 11.74 3.81 3.05
N ARG A 43 12.04 4.64 2.03
CA ARG A 43 11.21 5.82 1.71
C ARG A 43 9.79 5.45 1.35
N VAL A 44 9.60 4.36 0.59
CA VAL A 44 8.26 3.85 0.26
C VAL A 44 7.56 3.35 1.52
N LEU A 45 8.26 2.65 2.40
CA LEU A 45 7.70 2.15 3.66
C LEU A 45 7.34 3.29 4.64
N GLN A 46 8.10 4.38 4.63
CA GLN A 46 7.84 5.59 5.42
C GLN A 46 6.56 6.33 5.01
N THR A 47 5.98 6.04 3.84
CA THR A 47 4.67 6.59 3.46
C THR A 47 3.50 5.92 4.19
N ASN A 48 3.70 4.74 4.79
CA ASN A 48 2.62 3.99 5.43
C ASN A 48 1.94 4.76 6.57
N PRO A 49 2.66 5.38 7.55
CA PRO A 49 2.01 6.14 8.61
C PRO A 49 1.06 7.23 8.09
N ILE A 50 1.43 7.92 7.00
CA ILE A 50 0.58 8.93 6.36
C ILE A 50 -0.68 8.27 5.80
N LEU A 51 -0.53 7.20 5.04
CA LEU A 51 -1.67 6.48 4.46
C LEU A 51 -2.58 5.84 5.53
N GLU A 52 -2.02 5.41 6.66
CA GLU A 52 -2.78 4.90 7.80
C GLU A 52 -3.54 6.02 8.50
N ALA A 53 -2.95 7.20 8.69
CA ALA A 53 -3.64 8.35 9.28
C ALA A 53 -4.88 8.76 8.45
N PHE A 54 -4.73 8.87 7.14
CA PHE A 54 -5.79 9.33 6.25
C PHE A 54 -6.78 8.23 5.81
N GLY A 55 -6.37 6.97 5.86
CA GLY A 55 -7.12 5.87 5.26
C GLY A 55 -7.54 4.76 6.22
N ASN A 56 -7.02 4.72 7.43
CA ASN A 56 -7.44 3.76 8.44
C ASN A 56 -8.40 4.40 9.46
N ALA A 57 -9.29 3.56 9.98
CA ALA A 57 -10.22 3.93 11.03
C ALA A 57 -10.41 2.78 12.01
N LYS A 58 -10.94 3.11 13.19
CA LYS A 58 -11.42 2.11 14.15
C LYS A 58 -12.81 1.64 13.73
N THR A 59 -12.95 0.33 13.52
CA THR A 59 -14.22 -0.37 13.39
C THR A 59 -14.52 -1.13 14.68
N ILE A 60 -15.70 -1.76 14.75
CA ILE A 60 -16.09 -2.58 15.92
C ILE A 60 -15.07 -3.71 16.17
N HIS A 61 -14.52 -4.30 15.10
CA HIS A 61 -13.70 -5.52 15.17
C HIS A 61 -12.21 -5.25 15.01
N ASN A 62 -11.81 -4.03 14.60
CA ASN A 62 -10.41 -3.71 14.36
C ASN A 62 -10.11 -2.23 14.59
N ASN A 63 -9.12 -1.96 15.45
CA ASN A 63 -8.70 -0.61 15.81
C ASN A 63 -7.94 0.15 14.70
N ASN A 64 -7.43 -0.56 13.69
CA ASN A 64 -6.64 0.01 12.60
C ASN A 64 -7.01 -0.63 11.24
N SER A 65 -8.30 -0.57 10.88
CA SER A 65 -8.80 -1.12 9.62
C SER A 65 -8.59 -0.14 8.47
N SER A 66 -7.91 -0.56 7.40
CA SER A 66 -7.87 0.21 6.15
C SER A 66 -9.25 0.24 5.49
N ARG A 67 -9.74 1.44 5.17
CA ARG A 67 -11.03 1.70 4.50
C ARG A 67 -10.85 2.25 3.09
N PHE A 68 -9.74 1.87 2.48
CA PHE A 68 -9.37 2.14 1.10
C PHE A 68 -8.60 0.94 0.54
N GLY A 69 -8.69 0.74 -0.76
CA GLY A 69 -7.77 -0.12 -1.50
C GLY A 69 -6.45 0.61 -1.75
N LYS A 70 -5.34 -0.04 -1.41
CA LYS A 70 -3.99 0.44 -1.73
C LYS A 70 -3.47 -0.35 -2.93
N LEU A 71 -3.42 0.30 -4.09
CA LEU A 71 -2.80 -0.26 -5.28
C LEU A 71 -1.41 0.32 -5.38
N ILE A 72 -0.42 -0.46 -4.95
CA ILE A 72 0.94 -0.24 -5.44
C ILE A 72 0.94 -0.88 -6.84
N GLY A 73 0.37 -0.18 -7.82
CA GLY A 73 0.10 -0.71 -9.17
C GLY A 73 -0.71 0.24 -10.09
N LYS A 74 -0.65 -0.05 -11.39
CA LYS A 74 -1.16 0.76 -12.52
C LYS A 74 -2.70 0.93 -12.50
N CYS A 75 -3.21 2.12 -12.80
CA CYS A 75 -4.58 2.30 -13.31
C CYS A 75 -4.52 2.74 -14.80
N GLY A 76 -5.55 2.40 -15.57
CA GLY A 76 -5.61 2.53 -17.04
C GLY A 76 -5.17 3.90 -17.58
N GLY A 77 -4.52 3.89 -18.75
CA GLY A 77 -4.11 5.08 -19.50
C GLY A 77 -2.65 5.50 -19.33
N VAL A 78 -2.03 5.29 -18.16
CA VAL A 78 -0.62 5.68 -17.93
C VAL A 78 0.25 4.43 -17.74
N ARG A 79 1.23 4.29 -18.63
CA ARG A 79 2.10 3.11 -18.81
C ARG A 79 3.20 3.01 -17.75
N ARG A 80 2.86 2.98 -16.46
CA ARG A 80 3.89 2.99 -15.39
C ARG A 80 3.63 1.94 -14.31
N LEU A 81 4.60 1.03 -14.15
CA LEU A 81 4.66 0.06 -13.06
C LEU A 81 4.93 0.77 -11.72
N PRO A 82 4.50 0.17 -10.60
CA PRO A 82 4.55 0.82 -9.30
C PRO A 82 5.88 0.65 -8.56
N ILE A 83 6.77 -0.23 -9.03
CA ILE A 83 8.18 -0.30 -8.64
C ILE A 83 8.93 -0.29 -9.97
N TYR A 84 9.68 0.78 -10.23
CA TYR A 84 10.47 0.87 -11.45
C TYR A 84 11.76 0.08 -11.24
N PHE A 85 12.05 -0.80 -12.19
CA PHE A 85 13.38 -1.41 -12.29
C PHE A 85 14.10 -0.77 -13.47
N ASN A 86 15.33 -0.32 -13.25
CA ASN A 86 16.18 0.15 -14.34
C ASN A 86 16.66 -1.06 -15.19
N ARG A 87 17.40 -0.80 -16.28
CA ARG A 87 17.99 -1.88 -17.11
C ARG A 87 18.97 -2.78 -16.36
N GLY A 88 19.49 -2.32 -15.22
CA GLY A 88 20.33 -3.08 -14.30
C GLY A 88 19.55 -3.86 -13.24
N HIS A 89 18.22 -3.95 -13.34
CA HIS A 89 17.32 -4.61 -12.39
C HIS A 89 17.33 -4.01 -10.97
N SER A 90 17.70 -2.73 -10.83
CA SER A 90 17.63 -2.00 -9.55
C SER A 90 16.36 -1.18 -9.41
N ILE A 91 15.82 -1.08 -8.18
CA ILE A 91 14.65 -0.26 -7.88
C ILE A 91 14.99 1.23 -8.04
N CYS A 92 14.30 1.92 -8.95
CA CYS A 92 14.51 3.35 -9.24
C CYS A 92 13.31 4.26 -8.92
N GLY A 93 12.22 3.72 -8.35
CA GLY A 93 11.14 4.52 -7.77
C GLY A 93 9.89 3.71 -7.50
N ALA A 94 8.90 4.34 -6.84
CA ALA A 94 7.60 3.72 -6.64
C ALA A 94 6.42 4.71 -6.74
N LEU A 95 5.25 4.21 -7.11
CA LEU A 95 4.00 4.96 -7.18
C LEU A 95 2.92 4.21 -6.42
N THR A 96 2.25 4.89 -5.50
CA THR A 96 1.07 4.37 -4.77
C THR A 96 -0.18 5.02 -5.33
N HIS A 97 -1.16 4.21 -5.71
CA HIS A 97 -2.51 4.62 -6.05
C HIS A 97 -3.47 4.16 -4.96
N THR A 98 -4.44 4.99 -4.60
CA THR A 98 -5.50 4.65 -3.66
C THR A 98 -6.83 4.60 -4.39
N TYR A 99 -7.66 3.61 -4.08
CA TYR A 99 -8.96 3.39 -4.71
C TYR A 99 -10.01 3.02 -3.66
N LEU A 100 -11.30 3.22 -3.96
CA LEU A 100 -12.43 2.80 -3.13
C LEU A 100 -12.34 3.30 -1.66
N LEU A 101 -12.04 4.57 -1.46
CA LEU A 101 -12.14 5.20 -0.14
C LEU A 101 -13.61 5.19 0.33
N GLU A 102 -13.86 4.73 1.56
CA GLU A 102 -15.17 4.77 2.19
C GLU A 102 -15.56 6.22 2.56
N LYS A 103 -16.13 6.94 1.60
CA LYS A 103 -16.48 8.37 1.76
C LYS A 103 -17.51 8.62 2.85
N SER A 104 -18.48 7.72 3.03
CA SER A 104 -19.55 7.85 4.03
C SER A 104 -19.00 7.98 5.46
N ARG A 105 -17.86 7.33 5.75
CA ARG A 105 -17.21 7.35 7.07
C ARG A 105 -16.81 8.75 7.54
N VAL A 106 -16.64 9.70 6.62
CA VAL A 106 -16.33 11.10 6.98
C VAL A 106 -17.52 11.74 7.69
N ALA A 107 -18.74 11.51 7.19
CA ALA A 107 -19.96 12.16 7.70
C ALA A 107 -20.76 11.29 8.68
N HIS A 108 -20.60 9.98 8.64
CA HIS A 108 -21.40 9.05 9.43
C HIS A 108 -20.56 7.90 9.99
N GLN A 109 -20.79 7.55 11.26
CA GLN A 109 -20.17 6.41 11.93
C GLN A 109 -21.21 5.66 12.75
N GLN A 110 -21.11 4.33 12.78
CA GLN A 110 -21.91 3.51 13.68
C GLN A 110 -21.42 3.64 15.13
N ALA A 111 -22.29 3.32 16.09
CA ALA A 111 -21.93 3.32 17.51
C ALA A 111 -20.72 2.40 17.76
N GLY A 112 -19.70 2.93 18.44
CA GLY A 112 -18.45 2.20 18.72
C GLY A 112 -17.38 2.29 17.63
N GLU A 113 -17.70 2.84 16.45
CA GLU A 113 -16.73 3.14 15.40
C GLU A 113 -16.21 4.58 15.49
N ARG A 114 -15.11 4.86 14.78
CA ARG A 114 -14.57 6.22 14.61
C ARG A 114 -14.43 6.58 13.14
N SER A 115 -14.29 7.87 12.88
CA SER A 115 -13.83 8.39 11.59
C SER A 115 -12.34 8.05 11.38
N TYR A 116 -11.75 8.56 10.29
CA TYR A 116 -10.32 8.37 9.99
C TYR A 116 -9.42 8.90 11.11
N HIS A 117 -8.30 8.22 11.36
CA HIS A 117 -7.41 8.53 12.48
C HIS A 117 -6.90 9.97 12.47
N ILE A 118 -6.70 10.56 11.29
CA ILE A 118 -6.23 11.95 11.13
C ILE A 118 -7.12 12.98 11.87
N PHE A 119 -8.40 12.68 12.10
CA PHE A 119 -9.29 13.57 12.84
C PHE A 119 -9.13 13.50 14.38
N TYR A 120 -8.32 12.56 14.88
CA TYR A 120 -8.14 12.31 16.32
C TYR A 120 -6.67 12.33 16.74
N GLN A 121 -5.74 12.53 15.80
CA GLN A 121 -4.29 12.57 16.04
C GLN A 121 -3.82 13.96 16.46
#